data_AF-A0A968LCH6-F1
#
_entry.id   AF-A0A968LCH6-F1
#
_cell.length_a   1.000
_cell.length_b   1.000
_cell.length_c   1.000
_cell.angle_alpha   90.00
_cell.angle_beta   90.00
_cell.angle_gamma   90.00
#
_symmetry.space_group_name_H-M   'P 1'
#
loop_
_entity.id
_entity.type
_entity.pdbx_description
1 polymer ?
#
loop_
_entity_poly.entity_id
_entity_poly.type
_entity_poly.pdbx_seq_one_letter_code
_entity_poly.pdbx_strand_id
1 'polypeptide(L)'
;MGHFSKRFLDYTAFSLGYAEVFQDGTSPFLFDRVADTRILFFGLTQQVVGPFRVGFRAAVNLETNEAINTVYTLEYSRRTYGVTIQYNPERQTGSFNIRISDFNWSGRPEPFDSEIRSVEGGLRRDFD
;
A
#
# COMPACT_ATOMS: atom_id res chain seq x y z
N MET A 1 -6.35 13.67 -6.24
CA MET A 1 -6.36 12.81 -7.45
C MET A 1 -6.20 13.71 -8.66
N GLY A 2 -4.97 13.85 -9.17
CA GLY A 2 -4.64 14.71 -10.31
C GLY A 2 -5.16 14.13 -11.62
N HIS A 3 -5.64 15.00 -12.50
CA HIS A 3 -6.06 14.67 -13.85
C HIS A 3 -4.79 14.44 -14.69
N PHE A 4 -4.50 13.19 -15.08
CA PHE A 4 -3.48 12.93 -16.10
C PHE A 4 -3.96 13.59 -17.40
N SER A 5 -3.24 14.60 -17.86
CA SER A 5 -3.62 15.43 -19.00
C SER A 5 -3.35 14.71 -20.32
N LYS A 6 -2.54 13.64 -20.33
CA LYS A 6 -2.22 12.83 -21.51
C LYS A 6 -2.37 11.33 -21.23
N ARG A 7 -2.73 10.57 -22.27
CA ARG A 7 -3.03 9.11 -22.16
C ARG A 7 -1.77 8.24 -21.97
N PHE A 8 -0.59 8.75 -22.29
CA PHE A 8 0.68 8.01 -22.27
C PHE A 8 1.83 8.88 -21.73
N LEU A 9 2.73 8.27 -20.97
CA LEU A 9 3.98 8.88 -20.44
C LEU A 9 3.79 10.25 -19.76
N ASP A 10 2.64 10.48 -19.12
CA ASP A 10 2.32 11.77 -18.52
C ASP A 10 2.93 11.95 -17.12
N TYR A 11 3.44 10.86 -16.53
CA TYR A 11 4.02 10.86 -15.19
C TYR A 11 5.27 10.01 -15.11
N THR A 12 6.35 10.65 -14.69
CA THR A 12 7.61 10.00 -14.27
C THR A 12 7.95 10.53 -12.88
N ALA A 13 8.11 9.62 -11.93
CA ALA A 13 8.61 9.94 -10.61
C ALA A 13 9.93 9.23 -10.35
N PHE A 14 10.86 9.96 -9.77
CA PHE A 14 12.17 9.49 -9.38
C PHE A 14 12.38 9.77 -7.89
N SER A 15 13.03 8.85 -7.20
CA SER A 15 13.43 8.99 -5.81
C SER A 15 14.88 8.56 -5.62
N LEU A 16 15.67 9.39 -4.94
CA LEU A 16 17.01 9.08 -4.47
C LEU A 16 17.07 9.34 -2.97
N GLY A 17 17.60 8.38 -2.22
CA GLY A 17 17.80 8.50 -0.79
C GLY A 17 19.15 7.92 -0.39
N TYR A 18 19.72 8.45 0.68
CA TYR A 18 20.95 7.94 1.28
C TYR A 18 20.74 7.79 2.78
N ALA A 19 21.24 6.70 3.34
CA ALA A 19 21.26 6.46 4.77
C ALA A 19 22.63 5.94 5.19
N GLU A 20 23.14 6.48 6.29
CA GLU A 20 24.36 6.01 6.94
C GLU A 20 24.06 5.73 8.42
N VAL A 21 24.52 4.60 8.92
CA VAL A 21 24.37 4.22 10.33
C VAL A 21 25.69 4.53 11.05
N PHE A 22 25.72 5.62 11.81
CA PHE A 22 26.88 5.95 12.63
C PHE A 22 26.83 5.16 13.94
N GLN A 23 27.75 4.21 14.13
CA GLN A 23 28.03 3.61 15.45
C GLN A 23 29.34 4.19 16.00
N ASP A 24 29.30 4.66 17.25
CA ASP A 24 30.46 5.15 17.99
C ASP A 24 30.82 4.09 19.05
N GLY A 25 31.92 3.37 18.83
CA GLY A 25 32.41 2.31 19.73
C GLY A 25 32.63 0.96 19.04
N THR A 26 33.90 0.57 18.86
CA THR A 26 34.27 -0.77 18.41
C THR A 26 34.09 -1.77 19.53
N SER A 27 32.96 -2.47 19.55
CA SER A 27 32.76 -3.63 20.41
C SER A 27 33.71 -4.77 20.00
N PRO A 28 34.42 -5.41 20.96
CA PRO A 28 35.36 -6.50 20.67
C PRO A 28 34.65 -7.81 20.27
N PHE A 29 33.32 -7.83 20.30
CA PHE A 29 32.53 -9.00 19.96
C PHE A 29 32.09 -8.99 18.50
N LEU A 30 32.33 -10.11 17.80
CA LEU A 30 31.99 -10.26 16.38
C LEU A 30 30.48 -10.27 16.09
N PHE A 31 29.63 -10.43 17.12
CA PHE A 31 28.17 -10.34 16.99
C PHE A 31 27.65 -8.89 16.93
N ASP A 32 28.48 -7.90 17.25
CA ASP A 32 28.12 -6.48 17.31
C ASP A 32 28.65 -5.69 16.09
N ARG A 33 29.19 -6.40 15.09
CA ARG A 33 29.56 -5.79 13.81
C ARG A 33 28.32 -5.70 12.93
N VAL A 34 27.67 -4.55 12.93
CA VAL A 34 26.64 -4.23 11.94
C VAL A 34 27.34 -4.06 10.59
N ALA A 35 27.06 -4.96 9.64
CA ALA A 35 27.79 -5.09 8.39
C ALA A 35 27.24 -4.23 7.22
N ASP A 36 26.34 -3.27 7.46
CA ASP A 36 25.79 -2.42 6.40
C ASP A 36 25.70 -0.94 6.85
N THR A 37 26.81 -0.22 6.75
CA THR A 37 26.91 1.14 7.31
C THR A 37 26.36 2.20 6.37
N ARG A 38 26.32 1.97 5.05
CA ARG A 38 25.98 2.98 4.03
C ARG A 38 25.08 2.43 2.95
N ILE A 39 23.84 2.91 2.89
CA ILE A 39 22.81 2.43 1.97
C ILE A 39 22.36 3.56 1.04
N LEU A 40 22.32 3.27 -0.26
CA LEU A 40 21.72 4.14 -1.27
C LEU A 40 20.40 3.54 -1.76
N PHE A 41 19.34 4.34 -1.74
CA PHE A 41 18.02 4.00 -2.25
C PHE A 41 17.79 4.71 -3.58
N PHE A 42 17.40 3.97 -4.60
CA PHE A 42 16.99 4.49 -5.89
C PHE A 42 15.58 4.00 -6.20
N GLY A 43 14.75 4.83 -6.82
CA GLY A 43 13.46 4.40 -7.33
C GLY A 43 13.01 5.19 -8.54
N LEU A 44 12.36 4.50 -9.47
CA LEU A 44 11.75 5.09 -10.65
C LEU A 44 10.33 4.53 -10.80
N THR A 45 9.37 5.38 -11.11
CA THR A 45 8.00 4.98 -11.45
C THR A 45 7.56 5.75 -12.69
N GLN A 46 7.17 5.02 -13.71
CA GLN A 46 6.71 5.54 -14.99
C GLN A 46 5.25 5.14 -15.20
N GLN A 47 4.41 6.12 -15.52
CA GLN A 47 3.10 5.84 -16.09
C GLN A 47 3.28 5.42 -17.54
N VAL A 48 2.75 4.24 -17.89
CA VAL A 48 2.83 3.71 -19.25
C VAL A 48 1.63 4.22 -20.04
N VAL A 49 0.42 3.87 -19.59
CA VAL A 49 -0.84 4.23 -20.25
C VAL A 49 -1.98 4.33 -19.26
N GLY A 50 -2.72 5.43 -19.29
CA GLY A 50 -3.89 5.65 -18.45
C GLY A 50 -3.66 5.27 -16.97
N PRO A 51 -4.40 4.31 -16.40
CA PRO A 51 -4.28 3.91 -14.99
C PRO A 51 -3.07 2.99 -14.68
N PHE A 52 -2.29 2.58 -15.68
CA PHE A 52 -1.16 1.66 -15.51
C PHE A 52 0.16 2.38 -15.24
N ARG A 53 0.85 1.92 -14.20
CA ARG A 53 2.19 2.38 -13.82
C ARG A 53 3.11 1.18 -13.61
N VAL A 54 4.35 1.34 -14.01
CA VAL A 54 5.44 0.41 -13.71
C VAL A 54 6.49 1.15 -12.92
N GLY A 55 7.15 0.45 -12.00
CA GLY A 55 8.24 1.04 -11.26
C GLY A 55 9.21 -0.01 -10.76
N PHE A 56 10.38 0.46 -10.36
CA PHE A 56 11.30 -0.34 -9.59
C PHE A 56 11.94 0.51 -8.48
N ARG A 57 12.34 -0.14 -7.41
CA ARG A 57 13.08 0.45 -6.30
C ARG A 57 14.25 -0.47 -5.96
N ALA A 58 15.45 0.07 -5.88
CA ALA A 58 16.65 -0.65 -5.48
C ALA A 58 17.23 -0.02 -4.21
N ALA A 59 17.77 -0.85 -3.34
CA ALA A 59 18.61 -0.46 -2.22
C ALA A 59 19.94 -1.19 -2.38
N VAL A 60 21.04 -0.44 -2.39
CA VAL A 60 22.40 -0.97 -2.54
C VAL A 60 23.26 -0.55 -1.36
N ASN A 61 24.11 -1.45 -0.86
CA ASN A 61 25.14 -1.10 0.11
C ASN A 61 26.34 -0.52 -0.65
N LEU A 62 26.79 0.67 -0.28
CA LEU A 62 27.90 1.36 -0.94
C LEU A 62 29.29 0.86 -0.50
N GLU A 63 29.38 0.11 0.60
CA GLU A 63 30.62 -0.50 1.08
C GLU A 63 30.91 -1.82 0.36
N THR A 64 29.90 -2.69 0.26
CA THR A 64 30.03 -4.00 -0.42
C THR A 64 29.72 -3.92 -1.92
N ASN A 65 29.09 -2.83 -2.38
CA ASN A 65 28.50 -2.70 -3.73
C ASN A 65 27.46 -3.77 -4.06
N GLU A 66 26.90 -4.43 -3.05
CA GLU A 66 25.88 -5.47 -3.25
C GLU A 66 24.47 -4.88 -3.21
N ALA A 67 23.59 -5.42 -4.05
CA ALA A 67 22.17 -5.09 -4.01
C ALA A 67 21.54 -5.73 -2.77
N ILE A 68 21.12 -4.89 -1.83
CA ILE A 68 20.43 -5.32 -0.61
C ILE A 68 19.02 -5.82 -0.98
N ASN A 69 18.36 -5.09 -1.89
CA ASN A 69 16.97 -5.34 -2.22
C ASN A 69 16.57 -4.62 -3.52
N THR A 70 16.01 -5.34 -4.49
CA THR A 70 15.34 -4.75 -5.64
C THR A 70 13.86 -5.14 -5.63
N VAL A 71 12.96 -4.19 -5.83
CA VAL A 71 11.52 -4.44 -5.93
C VAL A 71 11.00 -3.89 -7.25
N TYR A 72 10.45 -4.75 -8.08
CA TYR A 72 9.69 -4.39 -9.27
C TYR A 72 8.22 -4.27 -8.93
N THR A 73 7.54 -3.26 -9.46
CA THR A 73 6.13 -2.96 -9.19
C THR A 73 5.36 -2.76 -10.49
N LEU A 74 4.22 -3.41 -10.60
CA LEU A 74 3.18 -3.14 -11.60
C LEU A 74 1.92 -2.70 -10.85
N GLU A 75 1.42 -1.50 -11.16
CA GLU A 75 0.24 -0.93 -10.53
C GLU A 75 -0.81 -0.58 -11.57
N TYR A 76 -2.06 -0.97 -11.31
CA TYR A 76 -3.25 -0.48 -11.98
C TYR A 76 -4.12 0.25 -10.97
N SER A 77 -4.31 1.56 -11.13
CA SER A 77 -5.08 2.35 -10.16
C SER A 77 -6.17 3.17 -10.84
N ARG A 78 -7.41 2.99 -10.38
CA ARG A 78 -8.55 3.86 -10.66
C ARG A 78 -8.94 4.64 -9.39
N ARG A 79 -10.04 5.40 -9.48
CA ARG A 79 -10.54 6.27 -8.40
C ARG A 79 -11.03 5.47 -7.18
N THR A 80 -11.74 4.37 -7.40
CA THR A 80 -12.41 3.59 -6.34
C THR A 80 -11.77 2.23 -6.09
N TYR A 81 -10.78 1.83 -6.90
CA TYR A 81 -10.08 0.56 -6.71
C TYR A 81 -8.69 0.59 -7.35
N GLY A 82 -7.83 -0.31 -6.92
CA GLY A 82 -6.50 -0.50 -7.48
C GLY A 82 -5.97 -1.89 -7.21
N VAL A 83 -5.04 -2.32 -8.06
CA VAL A 83 -4.35 -3.60 -7.97
C VAL A 83 -2.86 -3.33 -8.11
N THR A 84 -2.06 -3.91 -7.24
CA THR A 84 -0.59 -3.79 -7.28
C THR A 84 0.03 -5.17 -7.18
N ILE A 85 0.95 -5.47 -8.09
CA ILE A 85 1.82 -6.65 -8.04
C ILE A 85 3.23 -6.14 -7.79
N GLN A 86 3.94 -6.79 -6.86
CA GLN A 86 5.35 -6.50 -6.60
C GLN A 86 6.15 -7.80 -6.56
N TYR A 87 7.40 -7.73 -7.01
CA TYR A 87 8.32 -8.86 -6.97
C TYR A 87 9.73 -8.42 -6.58
N ASN A 88 10.34 -9.22 -5.72
CA ASN A 88 11.70 -9.04 -5.23
C ASN A 88 12.53 -10.29 -5.57
N PRO A 89 13.44 -10.21 -6.55
CA PRO A 89 14.23 -11.37 -6.98
C PRO A 89 15.24 -11.81 -5.93
N GLU A 90 15.87 -10.90 -5.19
CA GLU A 90 16.89 -11.23 -4.17
C GLU A 90 16.27 -12.06 -3.04
N ARG A 91 15.03 -11.73 -2.65
CA ARG A 91 14.26 -12.47 -1.63
C ARG A 91 13.34 -13.53 -2.22
N GLN A 92 13.33 -13.69 -3.54
CA GLN A 92 12.42 -14.57 -4.28
C GLN A 92 10.94 -14.45 -3.83
N THR A 93 10.52 -13.24 -3.44
CA THR A 93 9.22 -13.00 -2.82
C THR A 93 8.38 -12.10 -3.70
N GLY A 94 7.10 -12.46 -3.89
CA GLY A 94 6.10 -11.64 -4.55
C GLY A 94 5.02 -11.17 -3.57
N SER A 95 4.38 -10.05 -3.88
CA SER A 95 3.14 -9.63 -3.20
C SER A 95 2.11 -9.16 -4.20
N PHE A 96 0.85 -9.39 -3.85
CA PHE A 96 -0.31 -8.92 -4.59
C PHE A 96 -1.23 -8.17 -3.64
N ASN A 97 -1.62 -6.96 -4.02
CA ASN A 97 -2.45 -6.09 -3.20
C ASN A 97 -3.67 -5.62 -3.99
N ILE A 98 -4.84 -5.75 -3.38
CA ILE A 98 -6.08 -5.15 -3.86
C ILE A 98 -6.45 -4.02 -2.90
N ARG A 99 -6.68 -2.85 -3.47
CA ARG A 99 -7.23 -1.69 -2.77
C ARG A 99 -8.63 -1.43 -3.28
N ILE A 100 -9.59 -1.32 -2.38
CA ILE A 100 -10.93 -0.78 -2.65
C ILE A 100 -11.05 0.51 -1.83
N SER A 101 -11.61 1.55 -2.43
CA SER A 101 -11.71 2.89 -1.85
C SER A 101 -13.16 3.36 -1.95
N ASP A 102 -13.52 4.35 -1.12
CA ASP A 102 -14.88 4.93 -1.04
C ASP A 102 -15.94 4.02 -0.38
N PHE A 103 -15.50 3.17 0.57
CA PHE A 103 -16.38 2.39 1.43
C PHE A 103 -16.93 3.27 2.57
N ASN A 104 -17.94 4.08 2.25
CA ASN A 104 -18.58 4.97 3.22
C ASN A 104 -19.85 4.29 3.77
N TRP A 105 -19.70 3.16 4.46
CA TRP A 105 -20.83 2.53 5.13
C TRP A 105 -21.16 3.29 6.43
N SER A 106 -22.16 4.17 6.38
CA SER A 106 -22.68 4.90 7.54
C SER A 106 -23.91 4.22 8.15
N GLY A 107 -24.02 2.90 8.02
CA GLY A 107 -25.22 2.14 8.34
C GLY A 107 -25.72 2.42 9.76
N ARG A 108 -26.89 3.04 9.87
CA ARG A 108 -27.82 2.62 10.91
C ARG A 108 -28.46 1.35 10.37
N PRO A 109 -28.16 0.17 10.91
CA PRO A 109 -28.99 -0.98 10.59
C PRO A 109 -30.42 -0.61 11.00
N GLU A 110 -31.33 -0.51 10.04
CA GLU A 110 -32.75 -0.50 10.38
C GLU A 110 -32.98 -1.78 11.19
N PRO A 111 -33.51 -1.67 12.43
CA PRO A 111 -33.87 -2.85 13.18
C PRO A 111 -34.74 -3.71 12.27
N PHE A 112 -34.47 -5.01 12.21
CA PHE A 112 -35.44 -5.94 11.68
C PHE A 112 -36.77 -5.56 12.32
N ASP A 113 -37.78 -5.23 11.50
CA ASP A 113 -39.12 -4.92 11.99
C ASP A 113 -39.65 -6.22 12.59
N SER A 114 -39.25 -6.48 13.84
CA SER A 114 -39.97 -7.35 14.72
C SER A 114 -41.24 -6.57 14.95
N GLU A 115 -42.26 -6.94 14.20
CA GLU A 115 -43.65 -6.60 14.43
C GLU A 115 -44.05 -7.10 15.83
N ILE A 116 -43.45 -6.52 16.88
CA ILE A 116 -43.83 -6.73 18.27
C ILE A 116 -45.02 -5.81 18.43
N ARG A 117 -46.19 -6.33 18.06
CA ARG A 117 -47.46 -5.75 18.51
C ARG A 117 -47.52 -5.93 20.02
N SER A 118 -47.07 -4.90 20.75
CA SER A 118 -47.38 -4.76 22.16
C SER A 118 -48.89 -4.57 22.28
N VAL A 119 -49.58 -5.56 22.84
CA VAL A 119 -50.97 -5.39 23.29
C VAL A 119 -50.93 -4.65 24.63
N GLU A 120 -51.12 -3.34 24.58
CA GLU A 120 -51.32 -2.53 25.77
C GLU A 120 -52.77 -2.05 25.83
N GLY A 121 -53.49 -2.46 26.87
CA GLY A 121 -54.85 -2.03 27.14
C GLY A 121 -55.92 -2.91 26.49
N GLY A 122 -56.28 -4.01 27.17
CA GLY A 122 -57.35 -4.90 26.77
C GLY A 122 -58.72 -4.24 26.76
N LEU A 123 -59.08 -3.56 25.67
CA LEU A 123 -60.47 -3.30 25.29
C LEU A 123 -60.62 -3.51 23.78
N ARG A 124 -61.33 -4.58 23.44
CA ARG A 124 -61.80 -4.88 22.09
C ARG A 124 -62.89 -3.87 21.77
N ARG A 125 -62.62 -2.94 20.85
CA ARG A 125 -63.65 -2.09 20.27
C ARG A 125 -64.12 -2.76 18.99
N ASP A 126 -65.14 -3.60 19.12
CA ASP A 126 -65.91 -4.06 17.98
C ASP A 126 -66.68 -2.84 17.42
N PHE A 127 -66.56 -2.61 16.12
CA PHE A 127 -67.47 -1.78 15.36
C PHE A 127 -68.18 -2.69 14.36
N ASP A 128 -69.51 -2.66 14.42
CA ASP A 128 -70.46 -3.13 13.40
C ASP A 128 -70.19 -2.52 12.02
#